data_AF-A0A350EQR7-F1
#
_entry.id   AF-A0A350EQR7-F1
#
_cell.length_a   1.000
_cell.length_b   1.000
_cell.length_c   1.000
_cell.angle_alpha   90.00
_cell.angle_beta   90.00
_cell.angle_gamma   90.00
#
_symmetry.space_group_name_H-M   'P 1'
#
loop_
_entity.id
_entity.type
_entity.pdbx_description
1 polymer ?
#
loop_
_entity_poly.entity_id
_entity_poly.type
_entity_poly.pdbx_seq_one_letter_code
_entity_poly.pdbx_strand_id
1 'polypeptide(L)'
;AEREQGITIDVAYRYFATPRRKFIVADTPGHVQYTRNMVTGASTANLSIVLVDARQGVIEQTRRHTYISALLGIPHLVIAVNKMDLVDWSEERFLQIRDDIEAFLPKLDVFRDVKFIPMSALQGDNVVEPSRQTPWYQGPTLLGHLESVHIASDWNLSGFRLPVQWVNRPHKATDPELHDFRGLSGQIAGGIVKVGQDVTIAPSGLKSIVKQIWTYDGPVDEAFCPQSITLVLEDDIDVSRGDMVIAPDNLPGKSSELQARLAWMNSRPLTQGKRYFLKHTTQTVQAIVTSIDHRINIRTFEKENESPELAVNDIGEVRLRTSKPLVYDSYTGNRLTGSFILIEQGTNQTVAAGMLRPAAQLFAPDYTDFAI
;
A
#
# COMPACT_ATOMS: atom_id res chain seq x y z
N ALA A 1 -23.51 5.32 20.01
CA ALA A 1 -22.59 4.17 19.81
C ALA A 1 -21.14 4.51 20.16
N GLU A 2 -20.32 5.13 19.29
CA GLU A 2 -18.88 5.40 19.58
C GLU A 2 -18.65 6.29 20.80
N ARG A 3 -19.35 7.44 20.89
CA ARG A 3 -19.29 8.34 22.07
C ARG A 3 -19.83 7.72 23.36
N GLU A 4 -20.71 6.74 23.26
CA GLU A 4 -21.29 6.04 24.42
C GLU A 4 -20.40 4.88 24.90
N GLN A 5 -19.65 4.26 23.99
CA GLN A 5 -18.74 3.15 24.30
C GLN A 5 -17.28 3.60 24.50
N GLY A 6 -16.94 4.85 24.17
CA GLY A 6 -15.58 5.38 24.30
C GLY A 6 -14.56 4.69 23.38
N ILE A 7 -15.02 4.05 22.30
CA ILE A 7 -14.18 3.37 21.32
C ILE A 7 -14.44 3.94 19.92
N THR A 8 -13.37 4.08 19.13
CA THR A 8 -13.47 4.26 17.67
C THR A 8 -14.01 2.95 17.10
N ILE A 9 -14.94 3.00 16.15
CA ILE A 9 -15.49 1.85 15.44
C ILE A 9 -15.10 1.94 13.98
N ASP A 10 -15.31 3.08 13.30
CA ASP A 10 -14.94 3.29 11.91
C ASP A 10 -13.63 4.09 11.75
N VAL A 11 -13.02 4.04 10.57
CA VAL A 11 -11.83 4.86 10.28
C VAL A 11 -12.27 6.32 10.18
N ALA A 12 -11.81 7.16 11.11
CA ALA A 12 -12.08 8.58 11.06
C ALA A 12 -10.90 9.30 10.38
N TYR A 13 -11.19 10.00 9.27
CA TYR A 13 -10.21 10.87 8.64
C TYR A 13 -10.27 12.27 9.29
N ARG A 14 -9.10 12.75 9.71
CA ARG A 14 -8.90 14.12 10.20
C ARG A 14 -7.87 14.81 9.33
N TYR A 15 -8.09 16.10 9.10
CA TYR A 15 -7.26 16.91 8.22
C TYR A 15 -6.69 18.06 9.03
N PHE A 16 -5.38 18.25 8.91
CA PHE A 16 -4.72 19.45 9.38
C PHE A 16 -3.54 19.77 8.48
N ALA A 17 -3.03 20.98 8.56
CA ALA A 17 -1.88 21.40 7.79
C ALA A 17 -0.95 22.23 8.67
N THR A 18 0.33 22.18 8.33
CA THR A 18 1.33 23.09 8.85
C THR A 18 1.86 23.95 7.69
N PRO A 19 2.71 24.96 7.97
CA PRO A 19 3.35 25.72 6.89
C PRO A 19 4.19 24.87 5.94
N ARG A 20 4.62 23.66 6.36
CA ARG A 20 5.50 22.78 5.59
C ARG A 20 4.76 21.72 4.78
N ARG A 21 3.66 21.16 5.29
CA ARG A 21 2.93 20.06 4.61
C ARG A 21 1.50 19.89 5.11
N LYS A 22 0.67 19.22 4.31
CA LYS A 22 -0.70 18.82 4.66
C LYS A 22 -0.69 17.41 5.23
N PHE A 23 -1.56 17.16 6.20
CA PHE A 23 -1.68 15.88 6.89
C PHE A 23 -3.11 15.34 6.81
N ILE A 24 -3.20 14.04 6.58
CA ILE A 24 -4.42 13.26 6.71
C ILE A 24 -4.15 12.21 7.77
N VAL A 25 -4.88 12.27 8.88
CA VAL A 25 -4.79 11.29 9.97
C VAL A 25 -5.93 10.31 9.81
N ALA A 26 -5.61 9.04 9.63
CA ALA A 26 -6.56 7.95 9.71
C ALA A 26 -6.56 7.42 11.15
N ASP A 27 -7.56 7.83 11.94
CA ASP A 27 -7.76 7.29 13.29
C ASP A 27 -8.46 5.95 13.18
N THR A 28 -7.73 4.88 13.51
CA THR A 28 -8.21 3.50 13.38
C THR A 28 -8.47 2.89 14.75
N PRO A 29 -9.56 2.14 14.91
CA PRO A 29 -9.92 1.48 16.15
C PRO A 29 -8.88 0.45 16.62
N GLY A 30 -8.62 0.45 17.93
CA GLY A 30 -7.57 -0.36 18.53
C GLY A 30 -7.98 -1.76 19.02
N HIS A 31 -9.16 -2.26 18.66
CA HIS A 31 -9.65 -3.58 19.09
C HIS A 31 -9.57 -4.61 17.95
N VAL A 32 -9.37 -5.90 18.27
CA VAL A 32 -9.20 -7.00 17.29
C VAL A 32 -10.35 -7.07 16.29
N GLN A 33 -11.56 -6.75 16.74
CA GLN A 33 -12.77 -6.79 15.91
C GLN A 33 -12.74 -5.78 14.74
N TYR A 34 -11.78 -4.86 14.74
CA TYR A 34 -11.68 -3.80 13.74
C TYR A 34 -10.37 -3.81 12.94
N THR A 35 -9.67 -4.95 12.88
CA THR A 35 -8.48 -5.12 12.03
C THR A 35 -8.75 -4.72 10.58
N ARG A 36 -9.92 -5.05 10.01
CA ARG A 36 -10.31 -4.63 8.65
C ARG A 36 -10.32 -3.10 8.46
N ASN A 37 -10.70 -2.36 9.49
CA ASN A 37 -10.76 -0.90 9.46
C ASN A 37 -9.33 -0.34 9.50
N MET A 38 -8.48 -0.92 10.34
CA MET A 38 -7.04 -0.62 10.31
C MET A 38 -6.43 -0.88 8.93
N VAL A 39 -6.71 -2.04 8.31
CA VAL A 39 -6.22 -2.37 6.95
C VAL A 39 -6.63 -1.33 5.92
N THR A 40 -7.88 -0.85 5.99
CA THR A 40 -8.38 0.17 5.08
C THR A 40 -7.65 1.50 5.28
N GLY A 41 -7.54 2.00 6.52
CA GLY A 41 -6.86 3.28 6.80
C GLY A 41 -5.36 3.24 6.52
N ALA A 42 -4.69 2.16 6.88
CA ALA A 42 -3.25 1.98 6.72
C ALA A 42 -2.81 1.75 5.26
N SER A 43 -3.71 1.28 4.37
CA SER A 43 -3.39 1.00 2.97
C SER A 43 -2.83 2.20 2.19
N THR A 44 -3.15 3.42 2.61
CA THR A 44 -2.71 4.68 2.00
C THR A 44 -1.68 5.44 2.85
N ALA A 45 -1.34 4.93 4.04
CA ALA A 45 -0.48 5.62 4.99
C ALA A 45 1.00 5.52 4.61
N ASN A 46 1.72 6.63 4.78
CA ASN A 46 3.19 6.70 4.70
C ASN A 46 3.84 6.43 6.06
N LEU A 47 3.17 6.79 7.16
CA LEU A 47 3.68 6.68 8.52
C LEU A 47 2.59 6.16 9.46
N SER A 48 2.99 5.33 10.43
CA SER A 48 2.13 4.82 11.50
C SER A 48 2.56 5.37 12.85
N ILE A 49 1.61 5.78 13.69
CA ILE A 49 1.86 6.19 15.08
C ILE A 49 1.24 5.15 16.00
N VAL A 50 2.07 4.46 16.77
CA VAL A 50 1.63 3.51 17.79
C VAL A 50 1.77 4.17 19.16
N LEU A 51 0.64 4.39 19.81
CA LEU A 51 0.57 4.97 21.15
C LEU A 51 0.82 3.90 22.22
N VAL A 52 1.71 4.19 23.17
CA VAL A 52 2.04 3.31 24.30
C VAL A 52 1.82 4.07 25.60
N ASP A 53 1.05 3.51 26.53
CA ASP A 53 0.87 4.10 27.88
C ASP A 53 2.11 3.78 28.71
N ALA A 54 2.85 4.81 29.15
CA ALA A 54 4.09 4.65 29.90
C ALA A 54 3.93 3.81 31.18
N ARG A 55 2.74 3.81 31.80
CA ARG A 55 2.47 3.02 33.02
C ARG A 55 2.37 1.53 32.72
N GLN A 56 1.78 1.18 31.57
CA GLN A 56 1.56 -0.21 31.17
C GLN A 56 2.74 -0.77 30.37
N GLY A 57 3.42 0.07 29.60
CA GLY A 57 4.47 -0.35 28.68
C GLY A 57 3.92 -1.12 27.49
N VAL A 58 4.70 -2.06 26.97
CA VAL A 58 4.35 -2.81 25.75
C VAL A 58 3.32 -3.89 26.06
N ILE A 59 2.10 -3.70 25.54
CA ILE A 59 1.01 -4.67 25.63
C ILE A 59 0.78 -5.40 24.30
N GLU A 60 -0.06 -6.44 24.31
CA GLU A 60 -0.42 -7.20 23.10
C GLU A 60 -0.92 -6.29 21.97
N GLN A 61 -1.73 -5.29 22.30
CA GLN A 61 -2.26 -4.32 21.33
C GLN A 61 -1.14 -3.50 20.65
N THR A 62 -0.09 -3.12 21.40
CA THR A 62 1.07 -2.40 20.86
C THR A 62 1.81 -3.25 19.83
N ARG A 63 2.10 -4.51 20.19
CA ARG A 63 2.76 -5.46 19.29
C ARG A 63 1.90 -5.72 18.04
N ARG A 64 0.60 -5.88 18.24
CA ARG A 64 -0.37 -6.14 17.16
C ARG A 64 -0.42 -5.00 16.14
N HIS A 65 -0.58 -3.75 16.57
CA HIS A 65 -0.65 -2.63 15.63
C HIS A 65 0.68 -2.37 14.93
N THR A 66 1.79 -2.60 15.64
CA THR A 66 3.13 -2.56 15.03
C THR A 66 3.25 -3.63 13.95
N TYR A 67 2.83 -4.87 14.23
CA TYR A 67 2.82 -5.97 13.26
C TYR A 67 1.95 -5.67 12.05
N ILE A 68 0.71 -5.19 12.25
CA ILE A 68 -0.20 -4.85 11.13
C ILE A 68 0.37 -3.70 10.28
N SER A 69 1.01 -2.71 10.90
CA SER A 69 1.66 -1.61 10.17
C SER A 69 2.78 -2.13 9.26
N ALA A 70 3.62 -3.05 9.77
CA ALA A 70 4.63 -3.74 8.97
C ALA A 70 3.98 -4.58 7.86
N LEU A 71 2.93 -5.32 8.21
CA LEU A 71 2.23 -6.18 7.26
C LEU A 71 1.71 -5.43 6.04
N LEU A 72 1.23 -4.20 6.26
CA LEU A 72 0.67 -3.31 5.25
C LEU A 72 1.73 -2.44 4.57
N GLY A 73 3.01 -2.70 4.81
CA GLY A 73 4.10 -2.02 4.09
C GLY A 73 4.22 -0.54 4.44
N ILE A 74 3.86 -0.12 5.65
CA ILE A 74 4.11 1.26 6.10
C ILE A 74 5.59 1.40 6.48
N PRO A 75 6.37 2.24 5.77
CA PRO A 75 7.82 2.31 5.95
C PRO A 75 8.24 3.02 7.24
N HIS A 76 7.47 4.01 7.71
CA HIS A 76 7.83 4.84 8.85
C HIS A 76 6.97 4.54 10.08
N LEU A 77 7.62 4.36 11.23
CA LEU A 77 6.93 4.06 12.49
C LEU A 77 7.34 5.03 13.60
N VAL A 78 6.35 5.59 14.29
CA VAL A 78 6.54 6.36 15.51
C VAL A 78 5.91 5.63 16.68
N ILE A 79 6.71 5.35 17.69
CA ILE A 79 6.27 4.89 19.00
C ILE A 79 6.12 6.11 19.90
N ALA A 80 4.88 6.53 20.13
CA ALA A 80 4.54 7.63 21.01
C ALA A 80 4.34 7.08 22.44
N VAL A 81 5.36 7.21 23.28
CA VAL A 81 5.30 6.79 24.70
C VAL A 81 4.61 7.90 25.47
N ASN A 82 3.30 7.75 25.65
CA ASN A 82 2.40 8.75 26.20
C ASN A 82 2.20 8.57 27.71
N LYS A 83 1.71 9.63 28.38
CA LYS A 83 1.48 9.69 29.84
C LYS A 83 2.75 9.58 30.67
N MET A 84 3.85 10.12 30.16
CA MET A 84 5.12 10.19 30.88
C MET A 84 5.02 11.04 32.16
N ASP A 85 4.05 11.96 32.23
CA ASP A 85 3.70 12.73 33.43
C ASP A 85 3.26 11.86 34.61
N LEU A 86 2.74 10.66 34.36
CA LEU A 86 2.29 9.73 35.41
C LEU A 86 3.39 8.77 35.90
N VAL A 87 4.58 8.86 35.31
CA VAL A 87 5.77 8.07 35.69
C VAL A 87 6.95 9.00 35.96
N ASP A 88 6.66 10.22 36.40
CA ASP A 88 7.62 11.25 36.80
C ASP A 88 8.72 11.51 35.75
N TRP A 89 8.39 11.35 34.46
CA TRP A 89 9.33 11.53 33.35
C TRP A 89 10.60 10.67 33.43
N SER A 90 10.49 9.48 34.05
CA SER A 90 11.59 8.54 34.21
C SER A 90 12.22 8.12 32.88
N GLU A 91 13.50 8.43 32.70
CA GLU A 91 14.31 7.98 31.56
C GLU A 91 14.41 6.44 31.53
N GLU A 92 14.65 5.81 32.67
CA GLU A 92 14.75 4.36 32.80
C GLU A 92 13.48 3.66 32.29
N ARG A 93 12.29 4.18 32.67
CA ARG A 93 11.02 3.62 32.21
C ARG A 93 10.84 3.76 30.71
N PHE A 94 11.25 4.90 30.13
CA PHE A 94 11.20 5.10 28.69
C PHE A 94 12.14 4.15 27.95
N LEU A 95 13.38 3.99 28.43
CA LEU A 95 14.38 3.09 27.84
C LEU A 95 13.91 1.63 27.91
N GLN A 96 13.30 1.20 29.02
CA GLN A 96 12.71 -0.13 29.14
C GLN A 96 11.66 -0.38 28.05
N ILE A 97 10.73 0.56 27.84
CA ILE A 97 9.68 0.44 26.82
C ILE A 97 10.28 0.43 25.41
N ARG A 98 11.30 1.25 25.16
CA ARG A 98 12.04 1.24 23.89
C ARG A 98 12.65 -0.12 23.64
N ASP A 99 13.41 -0.65 24.59
CA ASP A 99 14.13 -1.91 24.46
C ASP A 99 13.17 -3.09 24.25
N ASP A 100 12.01 -3.10 24.93
CA ASP A 100 10.94 -4.10 24.73
C ASP A 100 10.37 -4.10 23.31
N ILE A 101 10.28 -2.94 22.65
CA ILE A 101 9.81 -2.82 21.27
C ILE A 101 10.93 -3.16 20.30
N GLU A 102 12.15 -2.67 20.55
CA GLU A 102 13.32 -2.96 19.72
C GLU A 102 13.61 -4.47 19.67
N ALA A 103 13.37 -5.22 20.75
CA ALA A 103 13.47 -6.69 20.74
C ALA A 103 12.48 -7.37 19.78
N PHE A 104 11.39 -6.69 19.42
CA PHE A 104 10.37 -7.20 18.50
C PHE A 104 10.56 -6.73 17.05
N LEU A 105 11.19 -5.56 16.83
CA LEU A 105 11.37 -4.98 15.49
C LEU A 105 12.13 -5.86 14.48
N PRO A 106 13.19 -6.62 14.83
CA PRO A 106 13.89 -7.48 13.88
C PRO A 106 13.01 -8.56 13.23
N LYS A 107 11.85 -8.88 13.82
CA LYS A 107 10.87 -9.79 13.23
C LYS A 107 10.06 -9.15 12.11
N LEU A 108 10.17 -7.82 11.94
CA LEU A 108 9.37 -6.97 11.07
C LEU A 108 10.29 -6.23 10.08
N ASP A 109 10.73 -6.94 9.04
CA ASP A 109 11.68 -6.46 8.03
C ASP A 109 11.03 -5.51 6.99
N VAL A 110 10.40 -4.43 7.48
CA VAL A 110 9.62 -3.49 6.64
C VAL A 110 9.89 -2.03 6.99
N PHE A 111 10.26 -1.72 8.23
CA PHE A 111 10.43 -0.34 8.68
C PHE A 111 11.78 0.22 8.24
N ARG A 112 11.76 1.37 7.57
CA ARG A 112 12.95 2.13 7.18
C ARG A 112 13.50 2.93 8.34
N ASP A 113 12.62 3.53 9.13
CA ASP A 113 12.97 4.19 10.39
C ASP A 113 11.87 4.04 11.44
N VAL A 114 12.33 3.88 12.68
CA VAL A 114 11.50 3.83 13.88
C VAL A 114 11.94 4.94 14.82
N LYS A 115 10.99 5.75 15.29
CA LYS A 115 11.24 6.82 16.26
C LYS A 115 10.48 6.60 17.54
N PHE A 116 11.15 6.80 18.67
CA PHE A 116 10.56 6.78 19.99
C PHE A 116 10.46 8.21 20.52
N ILE A 117 9.27 8.61 20.95
CA ILE A 117 9.01 9.97 21.44
C ILE A 117 8.32 9.87 22.81
N PRO A 118 8.98 10.27 23.91
CA PRO A 118 8.34 10.40 25.22
C PRO A 118 7.47 11.66 25.20
N MET A 119 6.18 11.55 25.51
CA MET A 119 5.26 12.67 25.44
C MET A 119 4.16 12.61 26.49
N SER A 120 3.48 13.73 26.69
CA SER A 120 2.18 13.77 27.36
C SER A 120 1.19 14.51 26.47
N ALA A 121 0.23 13.77 25.92
CA ALA A 121 -0.85 14.36 25.12
C ALA A 121 -1.75 15.30 25.93
N LEU A 122 -1.81 15.13 27.26
CA LEU A 122 -2.61 15.97 28.15
C LEU A 122 -1.89 17.30 28.47
N GLN A 123 -0.60 17.25 28.79
CA GLN A 123 0.19 18.43 29.16
C GLN A 123 0.79 19.16 27.94
N GLY A 124 0.86 18.50 26.79
CA GLY A 124 1.40 19.07 25.54
C GLY A 124 2.91 18.85 25.34
N ASP A 125 3.59 18.30 26.35
CA ASP A 125 5.02 17.98 26.33
C ASP A 125 5.42 17.06 25.16
N ASN A 126 6.41 17.51 24.38
CA ASN A 126 6.96 16.83 23.19
C ASN A 126 5.93 16.55 22.08
N VAL A 127 4.72 17.11 22.15
CA VAL A 127 3.72 17.03 21.07
C VAL A 127 4.06 18.04 19.98
N VAL A 128 4.15 19.31 20.37
CA VAL A 128 4.47 20.43 19.47
C VAL A 128 5.82 21.02 19.88
N GLU A 129 5.93 21.41 21.16
CA GLU A 129 7.12 22.04 21.73
C GLU A 129 7.96 21.03 22.53
N PRO A 130 9.30 21.18 22.54
CA PRO A 130 10.16 20.35 23.38
C PRO A 130 9.86 20.54 24.87
N SER A 131 9.81 19.44 25.61
CA SER A 131 9.53 19.43 27.03
C SER A 131 10.77 19.76 27.87
N ARG A 132 10.60 20.62 28.87
CA ARG A 132 11.64 20.86 29.90
C ARG A 132 11.72 19.72 30.92
N GLN A 133 10.72 18.84 30.97
CA GLN A 133 10.65 17.71 31.91
C GLN A 133 11.45 16.50 31.42
N THR A 134 11.91 16.52 30.16
CA THR A 134 12.75 15.47 29.56
C THR A 134 14.08 16.01 29.04
N PRO A 135 14.93 16.62 29.89
CA PRO A 135 16.23 17.15 29.45
C PRO A 135 17.17 16.07 28.89
N TRP A 136 16.94 14.81 29.25
CA TRP A 136 17.64 13.64 28.74
C TRP A 136 17.21 13.26 27.31
N TYR A 137 16.03 13.68 26.85
CA TYR A 137 15.53 13.38 25.51
C TYR A 137 16.03 14.40 24.49
N GLN A 138 16.92 13.96 23.60
CA GLN A 138 17.49 14.81 22.53
C GLN A 138 16.79 14.62 21.17
N GLY A 139 15.69 13.86 21.13
CA GLY A 139 14.95 13.60 19.90
C GLY A 139 13.98 14.72 19.51
N PRO A 140 13.30 14.60 18.35
CA PRO A 140 12.33 15.58 17.89
C PRO A 140 11.01 15.50 18.67
N THR A 141 10.23 16.58 18.64
CA THR A 141 8.81 16.51 19.02
C THR A 141 8.02 15.71 17.99
N LEU A 142 6.81 15.25 18.36
CA LEU A 142 5.94 14.51 17.44
C LEU A 142 5.67 15.33 16.17
N LEU A 143 5.21 16.57 16.31
CA LEU A 143 4.95 17.43 15.16
C LEU A 143 6.24 17.72 14.38
N GLY A 144 7.34 18.02 15.07
CA GLY A 144 8.63 18.27 14.43
C GLY A 144 9.10 17.10 13.56
N HIS A 145 8.94 15.87 14.04
CA HIS A 145 9.25 14.67 13.28
C HIS A 145 8.30 14.47 12.09
N LEU A 146 6.98 14.65 12.30
CA LEU A 146 5.98 14.55 11.22
C LEU A 146 6.24 15.56 10.09
N GLU A 147 6.80 16.73 10.40
CA GLU A 147 7.21 17.74 9.41
C GLU A 147 8.54 17.46 8.75
N SER A 148 9.45 16.71 9.38
CA SER A 148 10.79 16.45 8.88
C SER A 148 10.96 15.10 8.20
N VAL A 149 10.09 14.12 8.50
CA VAL A 149 10.18 12.77 7.92
C VAL A 149 10.13 12.87 6.39
N HIS A 150 11.04 12.17 5.74
CA HIS A 150 11.23 12.23 4.30
C HIS A 150 10.52 11.08 3.61
N ILE A 151 9.29 11.35 3.16
CA ILE A 151 8.44 10.36 2.47
C ILE A 151 8.67 10.32 0.96
N ALA A 152 9.37 11.31 0.38
CA ALA A 152 9.55 11.40 -1.06
C ALA A 152 10.58 10.37 -1.59
N SER A 153 11.47 9.85 -0.76
CA SER A 153 12.33 8.72 -1.12
C SER A 153 11.62 7.36 -1.10
N ASP A 154 10.36 7.31 -0.69
CA ASP A 154 9.59 6.06 -0.67
C ASP A 154 9.02 5.70 -2.03
N TRP A 155 8.94 6.67 -2.94
CA TRP A 155 8.53 6.43 -4.31
C TRP A 155 9.53 5.51 -5.00
N ASN A 156 9.03 4.41 -5.55
CA ASN A 156 9.84 3.56 -6.42
C ASN A 156 10.00 4.28 -7.76
N LEU A 157 11.09 5.03 -7.92
CA LEU A 157 11.45 5.73 -9.16
C LEU A 157 12.14 4.80 -10.18
N SER A 158 12.29 3.52 -9.86
CA SER A 158 12.75 2.48 -10.79
C SER A 158 11.58 1.64 -11.30
N GLY A 159 11.75 0.98 -12.45
CA GLY A 159 10.74 0.10 -13.04
C GLY A 159 9.44 0.82 -13.37
N PHE A 160 9.40 1.49 -14.53
CA PHE A 160 8.19 2.17 -15.00
C PHE A 160 6.99 1.22 -15.09
N ARG A 161 5.86 1.65 -14.51
CA ARG A 161 4.55 0.98 -14.53
C ARG A 161 3.46 2.02 -14.75
N LEU A 162 2.75 1.94 -15.86
CA LEU A 162 1.55 2.74 -16.11
C LEU A 162 0.37 1.78 -16.42
N PRO A 163 -0.43 1.41 -15.41
CA PRO A 163 -1.68 0.71 -15.62
C PRO A 163 -2.63 1.58 -16.43
N VAL A 164 -3.01 1.12 -17.63
CA VAL A 164 -3.87 1.87 -18.53
C VAL A 164 -5.28 1.86 -17.95
N GLN A 165 -5.76 3.04 -17.58
CA GLN A 165 -7.08 3.24 -17.00
C GLN A 165 -8.11 3.63 -18.05
N TRP A 166 -7.67 4.42 -19.04
CA TRP A 166 -8.52 4.95 -20.08
C TRP A 166 -7.73 5.12 -21.37
N VAL A 167 -8.33 4.75 -22.51
CA VAL A 167 -7.78 5.02 -23.83
C VAL A 167 -8.52 6.23 -24.39
N ASN A 168 -7.87 7.38 -24.34
CA ASN A 168 -8.42 8.65 -24.76
C ASN A 168 -8.39 8.79 -26.29
N ARG A 169 -9.57 8.92 -26.89
CA ARG A 169 -9.76 9.19 -28.32
C ARG A 169 -10.84 10.27 -28.49
N PRO A 170 -10.47 11.55 -28.60
CA PRO A 170 -11.42 12.64 -28.71
C PRO A 170 -12.19 12.65 -30.05
N HIS A 171 -11.66 12.00 -31.10
CA HIS A 171 -12.29 11.84 -32.42
C HIS A 171 -12.90 13.16 -32.97
N LYS A 172 -12.21 14.29 -32.80
CA LYS A 172 -12.69 15.56 -33.35
C LYS A 172 -12.34 15.63 -34.84
N ALA A 173 -13.30 15.25 -35.69
CA ALA A 173 -13.16 15.20 -37.14
C ALA A 173 -12.65 16.48 -37.81
N THR A 174 -12.89 17.65 -37.20
CA THR A 174 -12.50 18.95 -37.75
C THR A 174 -11.12 19.42 -37.33
N ASP A 175 -10.47 18.71 -36.41
CA ASP A 175 -9.18 19.08 -35.83
C ASP A 175 -8.14 18.00 -36.19
N PRO A 176 -7.20 18.27 -37.12
CA PRO A 176 -6.21 17.29 -37.55
C PRO A 176 -5.36 16.71 -36.41
N GLU A 177 -5.13 17.45 -35.32
CA GLU A 177 -4.35 16.97 -34.19
C GLU A 177 -5.17 16.03 -33.28
N LEU A 178 -6.49 16.25 -33.20
CA LEU A 178 -7.40 15.49 -32.33
C LEU A 178 -8.19 14.41 -33.08
N HIS A 179 -8.11 14.37 -34.41
CA HIS A 179 -8.74 13.36 -35.24
C HIS A 179 -8.14 11.98 -34.95
N ASP A 180 -6.80 11.88 -35.01
CA ASP A 180 -6.05 10.63 -34.83
C ASP A 180 -5.40 10.52 -33.44
N PHE A 181 -5.80 11.37 -32.49
CA PHE A 181 -5.24 11.35 -31.15
C PHE A 181 -5.62 10.06 -30.41
N ARG A 182 -4.58 9.31 -29.99
CA ARG A 182 -4.70 8.13 -29.13
C ARG A 182 -3.79 8.29 -27.92
N GLY A 183 -4.38 8.60 -26.78
CA GLY A 183 -3.67 8.74 -25.52
C GLY A 183 -3.99 7.61 -24.54
N LEU A 184 -2.98 7.08 -23.86
CA LEU A 184 -3.11 6.09 -22.80
C LEU A 184 -3.07 6.80 -21.45
N SER A 185 -4.24 7.01 -20.86
CA SER A 185 -4.38 7.73 -19.60
C SER A 185 -4.36 6.77 -18.40
N GLY A 186 -3.64 7.16 -17.36
CA GLY A 186 -3.53 6.40 -16.12
C GLY A 186 -2.70 7.15 -15.08
N GLN A 187 -2.55 6.53 -13.91
CA GLN A 187 -1.64 7.00 -12.87
C GLN A 187 -0.37 6.17 -12.90
N ILE A 188 0.80 6.81 -12.92
CA ILE A 188 2.08 6.09 -12.88
C ILE A 188 2.19 5.38 -11.53
N ALA A 189 2.25 4.05 -11.57
CA ALA A 189 2.31 3.22 -10.37
C ALA A 189 3.75 3.03 -9.86
N GLY A 190 4.74 3.20 -10.72
CA GLY A 190 6.16 3.10 -10.40
C GLY A 190 7.02 3.64 -11.54
N GLY A 191 8.26 3.99 -11.23
CA GLY A 191 9.24 4.50 -12.18
C GLY A 191 9.05 5.94 -12.63
N ILE A 192 9.88 6.29 -13.61
CA ILE A 192 9.88 7.55 -14.35
C ILE A 192 9.70 7.19 -15.83
N VAL A 193 9.02 8.04 -16.57
CA VAL A 193 8.91 7.96 -18.03
C VAL A 193 9.35 9.26 -18.66
N LYS A 194 10.07 9.16 -19.78
CA LYS A 194 10.55 10.28 -20.57
C LYS A 194 10.10 10.17 -22.02
N VAL A 195 9.95 11.31 -22.69
CA VAL A 195 9.78 11.35 -24.15
C VAL A 195 11.01 10.71 -24.82
N GLY A 196 10.76 9.89 -25.84
CA GLY A 196 11.78 9.11 -26.56
C GLY A 196 12.19 7.81 -25.87
N GLN A 197 11.59 7.45 -24.74
CA GLN A 197 11.91 6.21 -24.03
C GLN A 197 11.20 4.99 -24.67
N ASP A 198 11.92 3.87 -24.79
CA ASP A 198 11.34 2.58 -25.16
C ASP A 198 10.41 2.06 -24.06
N VAL A 199 9.26 1.53 -24.48
CA VAL A 199 8.27 0.91 -23.59
C VAL A 199 7.75 -0.40 -24.18
N THR A 200 7.30 -1.29 -23.30
CA THR A 200 6.63 -2.54 -23.66
C THR A 200 5.22 -2.55 -23.07
N ILE A 201 4.25 -3.07 -23.82
CA ILE A 201 2.86 -3.17 -23.38
C ILE A 201 2.65 -4.59 -22.90
N ALA A 202 2.23 -4.74 -21.66
CA ALA A 202 1.91 -6.01 -21.05
C ALA A 202 0.37 -6.17 -20.97
N PRO A 203 -0.20 -7.35 -21.26
CA PRO A 203 0.49 -8.63 -21.42
C PRO A 203 0.95 -8.97 -22.85
N SER A 204 0.67 -8.13 -23.86
CA SER A 204 0.88 -8.46 -25.29
C SER A 204 2.35 -8.58 -25.72
N GLY A 205 3.27 -7.87 -25.05
CA GLY A 205 4.68 -7.83 -25.40
C GLY A 205 5.03 -6.85 -26.53
N LEU A 206 4.04 -6.12 -27.06
CA LEU A 206 4.27 -5.11 -28.10
C LEU A 206 5.19 -4.00 -27.57
N LYS A 207 6.14 -3.56 -28.41
CA LYS A 207 7.08 -2.49 -28.08
C LYS A 207 6.70 -1.23 -28.85
N SER A 208 6.98 -0.08 -28.25
CA SER A 208 6.87 1.23 -28.89
C SER A 208 7.74 2.25 -28.16
N ILE A 209 7.76 3.48 -28.65
CA ILE A 209 8.49 4.61 -28.07
C ILE A 209 7.49 5.65 -27.56
N VAL A 210 7.82 6.30 -26.44
CA VAL A 210 7.02 7.41 -25.90
C VAL A 210 7.18 8.64 -26.78
N LYS A 211 6.10 9.02 -27.48
CA LYS A 211 6.06 10.21 -28.33
C LYS A 211 5.82 11.48 -27.53
N GLN A 212 4.85 11.47 -26.62
CA GLN A 212 4.47 12.63 -25.79
C GLN A 212 3.93 12.18 -24.43
N ILE A 213 4.12 13.04 -23.43
CA ILE A 213 3.52 12.88 -22.10
C ILE A 213 2.68 14.12 -21.82
N TRP A 214 1.39 13.93 -21.55
CA TRP A 214 0.45 15.00 -21.25
C TRP A 214 0.02 14.97 -19.78
N THR A 215 0.04 16.14 -19.15
CA THR A 215 -0.58 16.41 -17.85
C THR A 215 -1.76 17.37 -18.01
N TYR A 216 -2.44 17.70 -16.92
CA TYR A 216 -3.47 18.74 -16.96
C TYR A 216 -2.92 20.11 -17.39
N ASP A 217 -1.70 20.44 -16.96
CA ASP A 217 -1.05 21.73 -17.23
C ASP A 217 -0.39 21.80 -18.62
N GLY A 218 -0.44 20.71 -19.39
CA GLY A 218 0.13 20.61 -20.74
C GLY A 218 1.15 19.48 -20.90
N PRO A 219 1.87 19.46 -22.04
CA PRO A 219 2.88 18.45 -22.32
C PRO A 219 4.15 18.66 -21.48
N VAL A 220 4.79 17.56 -21.10
CA VAL A 220 6.03 17.53 -20.32
C VAL A 220 7.04 16.55 -20.92
N ASP A 221 8.33 16.79 -20.71
CA ASP A 221 9.40 15.90 -21.20
C ASP A 221 9.58 14.65 -20.32
N GLU A 222 9.21 14.75 -19.04
CA GLU A 222 9.30 13.66 -18.08
C GLU A 222 8.15 13.69 -17.07
N ALA A 223 7.75 12.49 -16.60
CA ALA A 223 6.79 12.30 -15.54
C ALA A 223 7.17 11.12 -14.63
N PHE A 224 6.73 11.15 -13.38
CA PHE A 224 7.12 10.16 -12.37
C PHE A 224 5.95 9.75 -11.48
N CYS A 225 6.06 8.60 -10.81
CA CYS A 225 5.03 8.15 -9.87
C CYS A 225 4.83 9.15 -8.71
N PRO A 226 3.60 9.48 -8.30
CA PRO A 226 2.29 8.95 -8.70
C PRO A 226 1.52 9.87 -9.66
N GLN A 227 2.16 10.57 -10.59
CA GLN A 227 1.47 11.53 -11.44
C GLN A 227 0.43 10.84 -12.34
N SER A 228 -0.71 11.51 -12.53
CA SER A 228 -1.71 11.11 -13.51
C SER A 228 -1.36 11.75 -14.86
N ILE A 229 -1.15 10.92 -15.87
CA ILE A 229 -0.70 11.35 -17.19
C ILE A 229 -1.55 10.75 -18.30
N THR A 230 -1.40 11.30 -19.50
CA THR A 230 -1.78 10.65 -20.75
C THR A 230 -0.53 10.46 -21.60
N LEU A 231 -0.19 9.20 -21.88
CA LEU A 231 0.97 8.81 -22.67
C LEU A 231 0.55 8.64 -24.14
N VAL A 232 1.28 9.25 -25.07
CA VAL A 232 1.10 9.02 -26.51
C VAL A 232 2.32 8.24 -27.00
N LEU A 233 2.09 7.19 -27.77
CA LEU A 233 3.13 6.33 -28.33
C LEU A 233 3.39 6.69 -29.81
N GLU A 234 4.54 6.31 -30.33
CA GLU A 234 4.86 6.52 -31.76
C GLU A 234 4.04 5.60 -32.67
N ASP A 235 3.83 4.35 -32.24
CA ASP A 235 3.12 3.34 -33.01
C ASP A 235 1.65 3.25 -32.61
N ASP A 236 0.76 3.00 -33.58
CA ASP A 236 -0.65 2.70 -33.32
C ASP A 236 -0.84 1.24 -32.92
N ILE A 237 -0.40 0.91 -31.71
CA ILE A 237 -0.50 -0.44 -31.14
C ILE A 237 -1.84 -0.65 -30.43
N ASP A 238 -2.36 -1.88 -30.46
CA ASP A 238 -3.59 -2.19 -29.76
C ASP A 238 -3.36 -2.32 -28.24
N VAL A 239 -3.93 -1.37 -27.51
CA VAL A 239 -3.87 -1.24 -26.05
C VAL A 239 -5.25 -0.94 -25.53
N SER A 240 -5.64 -1.66 -24.48
CA SER A 240 -6.93 -1.58 -23.81
C SER A 240 -6.81 -1.27 -22.32
N ARG A 241 -7.93 -0.91 -21.70
CA ARG A 241 -7.99 -0.80 -20.24
C ARG A 241 -7.67 -2.15 -19.59
N GLY A 242 -6.78 -2.12 -18.61
CA GLY A 242 -6.29 -3.33 -17.92
C GLY A 242 -4.91 -3.76 -18.37
N ASP A 243 -4.45 -3.29 -19.53
CA ASP A 243 -3.06 -3.44 -19.95
C ASP A 243 -2.16 -2.50 -19.14
N MET A 244 -0.87 -2.77 -19.15
CA MET A 244 0.13 -1.99 -18.45
C MET A 244 1.27 -1.63 -19.39
N VAL A 245 1.59 -0.35 -19.48
CA VAL A 245 2.82 0.11 -20.14
C VAL A 245 3.95 -0.02 -19.13
N ILE A 246 5.02 -0.72 -19.49
CA ILE A 246 6.16 -1.01 -18.63
C ILE A 246 7.47 -0.62 -19.30
N ALA A 247 8.49 -0.35 -18.47
CA ALA A 247 9.86 -0.25 -18.96
C ALA A 247 10.35 -1.60 -19.51
N PRO A 248 11.28 -1.62 -20.48
CA PRO A 248 11.87 -2.85 -21.00
C PRO A 248 12.82 -3.51 -20.00
N ASP A 249 13.31 -2.75 -19.01
CA ASP A 249 14.11 -3.21 -17.88
C ASP A 249 13.24 -3.38 -16.62
N ASN A 250 13.76 -4.10 -15.62
CA ASN A 250 13.06 -4.40 -14.36
C ASN A 250 11.61 -4.91 -14.59
N LEU A 251 11.48 -6.00 -15.34
CA LEU A 251 10.19 -6.54 -15.77
C LEU A 251 9.36 -7.07 -14.59
N PRO A 252 8.04 -6.83 -14.56
CA PRO A 252 7.15 -7.38 -13.53
C PRO A 252 6.96 -8.89 -13.71
N GLY A 253 6.24 -9.55 -12.80
CA GLY A 253 5.78 -10.93 -12.97
C GLY A 253 4.59 -11.05 -13.93
N LYS A 254 4.43 -12.22 -14.58
CA LYS A 254 3.23 -12.59 -15.35
C LYS A 254 2.76 -13.97 -14.90
N SER A 255 1.59 -14.07 -14.27
CA SER A 255 1.07 -15.36 -13.81
C SER A 255 -0.45 -15.37 -13.67
N SER A 256 -1.07 -16.52 -13.93
CA SER A 256 -2.46 -16.82 -13.54
C SER A 256 -2.55 -17.57 -12.21
N GLU A 257 -1.43 -18.09 -11.70
CA GLU A 257 -1.31 -18.67 -10.35
C GLU A 257 -0.65 -17.63 -9.44
N LEU A 258 -1.40 -17.16 -8.46
CA LEU A 258 -0.98 -16.09 -7.57
C LEU A 258 -0.82 -16.64 -6.16
N GLN A 259 0.26 -16.24 -5.49
CA GLN A 259 0.40 -16.38 -4.06
C GLN A 259 0.25 -15.00 -3.44
N ALA A 260 -0.59 -14.89 -2.42
CA ALA A 260 -0.89 -13.61 -1.80
C ALA A 260 -1.11 -13.74 -0.31
N ARG A 261 -0.78 -12.68 0.41
CA ARG A 261 -1.33 -12.47 1.74
C ARG A 261 -2.67 -11.77 1.61
N LEU A 262 -3.68 -12.25 2.31
CA LEU A 262 -5.04 -11.77 2.22
C LEU A 262 -5.55 -11.37 3.61
N ALA A 263 -6.08 -10.15 3.73
CA ALA A 263 -6.84 -9.71 4.89
C ALA A 263 -8.34 -9.87 4.60
N TRP A 264 -8.99 -10.76 5.34
CA TRP A 264 -10.40 -11.07 5.14
C TRP A 264 -11.32 -10.10 5.91
N MET A 265 -12.31 -9.54 5.22
CA MET A 265 -13.14 -8.44 5.75
C MET A 265 -14.64 -8.78 5.80
N ASN A 266 -15.05 -9.90 5.19
CA ASN A 266 -16.45 -10.33 5.18
C ASN A 266 -16.77 -11.19 6.41
N SER A 267 -18.03 -11.11 6.88
CA SER A 267 -18.52 -11.94 7.99
C SER A 267 -18.66 -13.41 7.60
N ARG A 268 -18.91 -13.72 6.33
CA ARG A 268 -18.88 -15.09 5.81
C ARG A 268 -17.43 -15.51 5.62
N PRO A 269 -16.96 -16.63 6.22
CA PRO A 269 -15.59 -17.07 6.07
C PRO A 269 -15.18 -17.33 4.61
N LEU A 270 -13.90 -17.14 4.33
CA LEU A 270 -13.31 -17.59 3.08
C LEU A 270 -13.07 -19.09 3.15
N THR A 271 -13.52 -19.83 2.13
CA THR A 271 -13.26 -21.26 1.98
C THR A 271 -12.60 -21.56 0.63
N GLN A 272 -11.87 -22.67 0.56
CA GLN A 272 -11.28 -23.18 -0.67
C GLN A 272 -12.35 -23.45 -1.74
N GLY A 273 -11.99 -23.23 -3.01
CA GLY A 273 -12.84 -23.50 -4.18
C GLY A 273 -13.87 -22.40 -4.49
N LYS A 274 -14.02 -21.40 -3.60
CA LYS A 274 -14.95 -20.29 -3.84
C LYS A 274 -14.42 -19.32 -4.88
N ARG A 275 -15.32 -18.83 -5.74
CA ARG A 275 -15.04 -17.90 -6.83
C ARG A 275 -15.35 -16.46 -6.44
N TYR A 276 -14.50 -15.55 -6.91
CA TYR A 276 -14.61 -14.11 -6.70
C TYR A 276 -14.30 -13.37 -8.01
N PHE A 277 -14.60 -12.08 -8.05
CA PHE A 277 -13.88 -11.17 -8.94
C PHE A 277 -12.63 -10.68 -8.21
N LEU A 278 -11.50 -10.71 -8.89
CA LEU A 278 -10.26 -10.11 -8.44
C LEU A 278 -10.05 -8.84 -9.26
N LYS A 279 -10.00 -7.70 -8.57
CA LYS A 279 -9.68 -6.40 -9.18
C LYS A 279 -8.25 -6.04 -8.84
N HIS A 280 -7.41 -5.96 -9.86
CA HIS A 280 -6.00 -5.61 -9.79
C HIS A 280 -5.78 -4.41 -10.69
N THR A 281 -5.25 -3.32 -10.12
CA THR A 281 -5.09 -2.03 -10.80
C THR A 281 -6.37 -1.59 -11.55
N THR A 282 -6.37 -1.63 -12.88
CA THR A 282 -7.48 -1.21 -13.76
C THR A 282 -8.26 -2.40 -14.35
N GLN A 283 -7.79 -3.63 -14.14
CA GLN A 283 -8.36 -4.88 -14.64
C GLN A 283 -9.20 -5.61 -13.56
N THR A 284 -10.27 -6.26 -14.00
CA THR A 284 -11.04 -7.20 -13.16
C THR A 284 -11.11 -8.55 -13.86
N VAL A 285 -10.74 -9.62 -13.17
CA VAL A 285 -10.75 -11.00 -13.67
C VAL A 285 -11.52 -11.90 -12.71
N GLN A 286 -11.95 -13.07 -13.18
CA GLN A 286 -12.48 -14.10 -12.28
C GLN A 286 -11.29 -14.78 -11.57
N ALA A 287 -11.46 -15.07 -10.29
CA ALA A 287 -10.47 -15.79 -9.50
C ALA A 287 -11.14 -16.88 -8.66
N ILE A 288 -10.43 -17.99 -8.45
CA ILE A 288 -10.82 -19.05 -7.52
C ILE A 288 -9.72 -19.21 -6.45
N VAL A 289 -10.13 -19.37 -5.19
CA VAL A 289 -9.19 -19.68 -4.10
C VAL A 289 -8.82 -21.16 -4.19
N THR A 290 -7.58 -21.45 -4.55
CA THR A 290 -7.12 -22.84 -4.75
C THR A 290 -6.66 -23.48 -3.46
N SER A 291 -6.05 -22.72 -2.54
CA SER A 291 -5.70 -23.16 -1.18
C SER A 291 -5.61 -21.98 -0.21
N ILE A 292 -5.76 -22.29 1.08
CA ILE A 292 -5.38 -21.43 2.19
C ILE A 292 -4.17 -22.11 2.83
N ASP A 293 -2.99 -21.52 2.68
CA ASP A 293 -1.73 -22.16 3.06
C ASP A 293 -1.53 -22.10 4.58
N HIS A 294 -1.73 -20.92 5.18
CA HIS A 294 -1.71 -20.74 6.63
C HIS A 294 -2.42 -19.46 7.05
N ARG A 295 -2.96 -19.44 8.27
CA ARG A 295 -3.43 -18.23 8.94
C ARG A 295 -2.30 -17.65 9.81
N ILE A 296 -2.23 -16.34 9.92
CA ILE A 296 -1.34 -15.66 10.86
C ILE A 296 -2.12 -15.44 12.16
N ASN A 297 -1.66 -16.01 13.27
CA ASN A 297 -2.22 -15.70 14.56
C ASN A 297 -1.85 -14.25 14.92
N ILE A 298 -2.85 -13.38 15.01
CA ILE A 298 -2.63 -11.94 15.23
C ILE A 298 -2.10 -11.62 16.64
N ARG A 299 -2.18 -12.58 17.59
CA ARG A 299 -1.68 -12.44 18.96
C ARG A 299 -0.24 -12.89 19.11
N THR A 300 0.12 -14.04 18.52
CA THR A 300 1.46 -14.64 18.64
C THR A 300 2.36 -14.33 17.44
N PHE A 301 1.78 -13.92 16.32
CA PHE A 301 2.42 -13.72 15.02
C PHE A 301 2.98 -15.00 14.38
N GLU A 302 2.59 -16.15 14.92
CA GLU A 302 2.97 -17.46 14.39
C GLU A 302 2.02 -17.91 13.28
N LYS A 303 2.54 -18.81 12.43
CA LYS A 303 1.76 -19.41 11.35
C LYS A 303 0.98 -20.59 11.90
N GLU A 304 -0.34 -20.52 11.77
CA GLU A 304 -1.24 -21.62 12.02
C GLU A 304 -1.46 -22.36 10.71
N ASN A 305 -0.76 -23.48 10.56
CA ASN A 305 -0.90 -24.37 9.41
C ASN A 305 -2.28 -25.07 9.47
N GLU A 306 -2.81 -25.47 8.31
CA GLU A 306 -4.07 -26.23 8.20
C GLU A 306 -5.34 -25.48 8.64
N SER A 307 -5.41 -24.17 8.42
CA SER A 307 -6.67 -23.43 8.61
C SER A 307 -7.61 -23.69 7.41
N PRO A 308 -8.77 -24.37 7.58
CA PRO A 308 -9.67 -24.69 6.47
C PRO A 308 -10.41 -23.44 5.93
N GLU A 309 -10.43 -22.37 6.72
CA GLU A 309 -11.09 -21.11 6.40
C GLU A 309 -10.33 -19.90 6.97
N LEU A 310 -10.65 -18.70 6.44
CA LEU A 310 -10.31 -17.42 7.06
C LEU A 310 -11.60 -16.73 7.53
N ALA A 311 -11.71 -16.48 8.83
CA ALA A 311 -12.82 -15.74 9.41
C ALA A 311 -12.64 -14.22 9.25
N VAL A 312 -13.65 -13.43 9.61
CA VAL A 312 -13.56 -11.97 9.57
C VAL A 312 -12.36 -11.49 10.41
N ASN A 313 -11.60 -10.53 9.87
CA ASN A 313 -10.37 -9.99 10.45
C ASN A 313 -9.16 -10.94 10.44
N ASP A 314 -9.30 -12.18 9.96
CA ASP A 314 -8.16 -13.06 9.78
C ASP A 314 -7.28 -12.58 8.63
N ILE A 315 -5.98 -12.82 8.79
CA ILE A 315 -4.98 -12.57 7.77
C ILE A 315 -4.31 -13.91 7.50
N GLY A 316 -4.26 -14.32 6.23
CA GLY A 316 -3.67 -15.59 5.83
C GLY A 316 -2.92 -15.50 4.52
N GLU A 317 -2.09 -16.50 4.27
CA GLU A 317 -1.46 -16.72 2.98
C GLU A 317 -2.34 -17.66 2.16
N VAL A 318 -2.68 -17.25 0.94
CA VAL A 318 -3.61 -17.96 0.06
C VAL A 318 -3.00 -18.13 -1.33
N ARG A 319 -3.48 -19.15 -2.04
CA ARG A 319 -3.25 -19.32 -3.47
C ARG A 319 -4.53 -19.04 -4.23
N LEU A 320 -4.39 -18.33 -5.33
CA LEU A 320 -5.48 -17.91 -6.21
C LEU A 320 -5.14 -18.31 -7.63
N ARG A 321 -6.13 -18.82 -8.36
CA ARG A 321 -6.03 -19.00 -9.81
C ARG A 321 -6.96 -18.03 -10.51
N THR A 322 -6.44 -17.23 -11.43
CA THR A 322 -7.21 -16.27 -12.22
C THR A 322 -7.55 -16.81 -13.60
N SER A 323 -8.65 -16.33 -14.18
CA SER A 323 -9.10 -16.72 -15.52
C SER A 323 -8.23 -16.16 -16.66
N LYS A 324 -7.44 -15.12 -16.37
CA LYS A 324 -6.43 -14.52 -17.26
C LYS A 324 -5.16 -14.23 -16.45
N PRO A 325 -3.97 -14.32 -17.05
CA PRO A 325 -2.73 -13.97 -16.36
C PRO A 325 -2.74 -12.49 -15.98
N LEU A 326 -2.26 -12.18 -14.78
CA LEU A 326 -2.02 -10.82 -14.31
C LEU A 326 -0.55 -10.46 -14.52
N VAL A 327 -0.31 -9.19 -14.84
CA VAL A 327 1.03 -8.59 -14.86
C VAL A 327 1.17 -7.76 -13.59
N TYR A 328 2.07 -8.15 -12.68
CA TYR A 328 2.10 -7.60 -11.33
C TYR A 328 3.50 -7.63 -10.72
N ASP A 329 3.71 -6.77 -9.72
CA ASP A 329 4.90 -6.77 -8.89
C ASP A 329 4.58 -7.37 -7.52
N SER A 330 5.59 -7.75 -6.73
CA SER A 330 5.34 -8.04 -5.32
C SER A 330 4.88 -6.78 -4.59
N TYR A 331 4.05 -6.92 -3.55
CA TYR A 331 3.59 -5.79 -2.75
C TYR A 331 4.74 -4.99 -2.12
N THR A 332 5.86 -5.66 -1.79
CA THR A 332 7.06 -5.02 -1.27
C THR A 332 7.86 -4.26 -2.33
N GLY A 333 7.79 -4.68 -3.60
CA GLY A 333 8.45 -3.98 -4.72
C GLY A 333 7.63 -2.80 -5.24
N ASN A 334 6.31 -2.96 -5.31
CA ASN A 334 5.39 -1.89 -5.69
C ASN A 334 4.03 -2.09 -5.02
N ARG A 335 3.63 -1.17 -4.14
CA ARG A 335 2.37 -1.27 -3.38
C ARG A 335 1.13 -1.20 -4.27
N LEU A 336 1.18 -0.47 -5.39
CA LEU A 336 0.03 -0.31 -6.29
C LEU A 336 -0.18 -1.55 -7.15
N THR A 337 0.85 -1.97 -7.91
CA THR A 337 0.79 -3.16 -8.78
C THR A 337 0.93 -4.47 -8.02
N GLY A 338 1.30 -4.44 -6.73
CA GLY A 338 1.30 -5.61 -5.86
C GLY A 338 0.05 -5.74 -4.97
N SER A 339 -0.94 -4.85 -5.13
CA SER A 339 -2.21 -4.91 -4.38
C SER A 339 -3.38 -5.35 -5.25
N PHE A 340 -4.37 -6.01 -4.64
CA PHE A 340 -5.65 -6.30 -5.27
C PHE A 340 -6.77 -6.35 -4.22
N ILE A 341 -8.00 -6.38 -4.70
CA ILE A 341 -9.17 -6.66 -3.85
C ILE A 341 -9.96 -7.85 -4.42
N LEU A 342 -10.58 -8.61 -3.52
CA LEU A 342 -11.58 -9.61 -3.89
C LEU A 342 -12.98 -9.03 -3.73
N ILE A 343 -13.83 -9.32 -4.71
CA ILE A 343 -15.21 -8.83 -4.79
C ILE A 343 -16.13 -10.04 -4.97
N GLU A 344 -17.18 -10.12 -4.15
CA GLU A 344 -18.19 -11.17 -4.24
C GLU A 344 -19.06 -10.99 -5.49
N GLN A 345 -19.20 -12.04 -6.31
CA GLN A 345 -19.83 -11.93 -7.64
C GLN A 345 -21.34 -11.62 -7.56
N GLY A 346 -22.02 -12.09 -6.51
CA GLY A 346 -23.47 -11.89 -6.36
C GLY A 346 -23.87 -10.56 -5.71
N THR A 347 -23.00 -9.98 -4.89
CA THR A 347 -23.33 -8.77 -4.10
C THR A 347 -22.50 -7.56 -4.47
N ASN A 348 -21.45 -7.73 -5.28
CA ASN A 348 -20.44 -6.73 -5.59
C ASN A 348 -19.75 -6.12 -4.35
N GLN A 349 -19.85 -6.79 -3.20
CA GLN A 349 -19.17 -6.35 -1.98
C GLN A 349 -17.69 -6.66 -2.07
N THR A 350 -16.85 -5.71 -1.66
CA THR A 350 -15.42 -5.98 -1.46
C THR A 350 -15.24 -6.79 -0.19
N VAL A 351 -14.71 -8.01 -0.33
CA VAL A 351 -14.64 -9.00 0.75
C VAL A 351 -13.25 -9.17 1.33
N ALA A 352 -12.21 -8.76 0.61
CA ALA A 352 -10.83 -8.88 1.06
C ALA A 352 -9.90 -7.86 0.39
N ALA A 353 -8.80 -7.55 1.07
CA ALA A 353 -7.64 -6.84 0.51
C ALA A 353 -6.46 -7.81 0.42
N GLY A 354 -5.76 -7.80 -0.71
CA GLY A 354 -4.69 -8.74 -1.02
C GLY A 354 -3.37 -8.05 -1.34
N MET A 355 -2.28 -8.71 -0.93
CA MET A 355 -0.89 -8.30 -1.14
C MET A 355 -0.16 -9.44 -1.85
N LEU A 356 0.24 -9.22 -3.10
CA LEU A 356 0.87 -10.22 -3.95
C LEU A 356 2.30 -10.52 -3.48
N ARG A 357 2.65 -11.80 -3.47
CA ARG A 357 4.02 -12.26 -3.32
C ARG A 357 4.78 -12.15 -4.64
N PRO A 358 6.12 -12.19 -4.64
CA PRO A 358 6.89 -12.27 -5.88
C PRO A 358 6.40 -13.40 -6.79
N ALA A 359 6.25 -13.10 -8.08
CA ALA A 359 5.90 -14.11 -9.07
C ALA A 359 7.04 -15.12 -9.26
N ALA A 360 6.70 -16.37 -9.56
CA ALA A 360 7.69 -17.38 -9.92
C ALA A 360 8.32 -17.14 -11.30
N GLN A 361 7.59 -16.44 -12.19
CA GLN A 361 8.03 -16.14 -13.56
C GLN A 361 7.90 -14.64 -13.81
N LEU A 362 8.98 -14.04 -14.31
CA LEU A 362 8.97 -12.69 -14.83
C LEU A 362 8.24 -12.65 -16.16
N PHE A 363 7.70 -11.48 -16.49
CA PHE A 363 7.13 -11.17 -17.78
C PHE A 363 8.19 -11.42 -18.85
N ALA A 364 7.91 -12.36 -19.73
CA ALA A 364 8.62 -12.53 -20.98
C ALA A 364 7.65 -12.12 -22.10
N PRO A 365 8.04 -11.20 -23.01
CA PRO A 365 7.28 -10.98 -24.21
C PRO A 365 7.26 -12.29 -24.99
N ASP A 366 6.06 -12.74 -25.36
CA ASP A 366 5.90 -13.90 -26.23
C ASP A 366 6.45 -13.49 -27.60
N TYR A 367 7.69 -13.84 -27.92
CA TYR A 367 8.28 -13.63 -29.25
C TYR A 367 7.55 -14.55 -30.23
N THR A 368 6.39 -14.14 -30.73
CA THR A 368 5.91 -14.65 -32.00
C THR A 368 6.64 -13.88 -33.09
N ASP A 369 7.78 -14.43 -33.53
CA ASP A 369 8.36 -14.15 -34.83
C ASP A 369 7.31 -14.47 -35.90
N PHE A 370 6.44 -13.52 -36.20
CA PHE A 370 5.79 -13.42 -37.51
C PHE A 370 6.39 -12.23 -38.24
N ALA A 371 7.71 -12.24 -38.39
CA ALA A 371 8.35 -11.58 -39.51
C ALA A 371 8.07 -12.47 -40.74
N ILE A 372 7.14 -12.03 -41.59
CA ILE A 372 7.04 -12.48 -42.99
C ILE A 372 7.78 -11.47 -43.84
#